data_AF-A0A818V6L1-F1
#
_entry.id   AF-A0A818V6L1-F1
#
_cell.length_a   1.000
_cell.length_b   1.000
_cell.length_c   1.000
_cell.angle_alpha   90.00
_cell.angle_beta   90.00
_cell.angle_gamma   90.00
#
_symmetry.space_group_name_H-M   'P 1'
#
loop_
_entity.id
_entity.type
_entity.pdbx_description
1 polymer ?
#
loop_
_entity_poly.entity_id
_entity_poly.type
_entity_poly.pdbx_seq_one_letter_code
_entity_poly.pdbx_strand_id
1 'polypeptide(L)'
;MKRALVIGNDSHEQNNSLLTCVNDANDMHDALQTIGFNVLCKTNQRLDDMKIATDAFIQCIQPGDIAFFYFSGHASQVDGINYLTPTDDRGITLRTIKYRTLIAQKLIHDVSQRRPGLFIIVLDCCRTGMSDDSSNVKSFFGLTSKRIKDGLAPMQAPPSTTISYACAPDQASLAGSSKQHNSAYTCFLLSYIVLPMDIKKVFQRTAIDVQKSTRSMQIPYLNVNCYGPAYIVDSFMANNPAAQNFLQRRRPCGYYPSSDERRHGIPNHQYRTNNSQCRRNTQFGMPKNYHSPNKMLVPNIRRRIVPPDFPLVASHKRHHALKDSRYQRTNLTSSFNTFRIY
;
A
#
# COMPACT_ATOMS: atom_id res chain seq x y z
N MET A 1 -13.52 -20.52 -4.27
CA MET A 1 -12.51 -19.83 -5.11
C MET A 1 -11.63 -18.93 -4.25
N LYS A 2 -10.48 -18.49 -4.78
CA LYS A 2 -9.59 -17.52 -4.12
C LYS A 2 -9.62 -16.20 -4.88
N ARG A 3 -9.98 -15.10 -4.20
CA ARG A 3 -10.13 -13.77 -4.81
C ARG A 3 -9.33 -12.75 -4.03
N ALA A 4 -8.61 -11.89 -4.74
CA ALA A 4 -7.84 -10.84 -4.11
C ALA A 4 -8.11 -9.47 -4.76
N LEU A 5 -8.10 -8.43 -3.93
CA LEU A 5 -7.95 -7.05 -4.34
C LEU A 5 -6.66 -6.51 -3.71
N VAL A 6 -5.77 -6.01 -4.56
CA VAL A 6 -4.46 -5.48 -4.16
C VAL A 6 -4.38 -4.05 -4.66
N ILE A 7 -4.17 -3.10 -3.74
CA ILE A 7 -4.05 -1.68 -4.06
C ILE A 7 -2.73 -1.12 -3.53
N GLY A 8 -1.97 -0.43 -4.37
CA GLY A 8 -0.72 0.25 -4.01
C GLY A 8 -0.70 1.71 -4.46
N ASN A 9 -0.67 2.67 -3.53
CA ASN A 9 -0.71 4.10 -3.83
C ASN A 9 0.57 4.82 -3.41
N ASP A 10 1.42 5.16 -4.38
CA ASP A 10 2.65 5.96 -4.20
C ASP A 10 2.46 7.44 -4.54
N SER A 11 1.77 7.76 -5.64
CA SER A 11 1.79 9.09 -6.28
C SER A 11 0.72 10.04 -5.73
N HIS A 12 0.88 10.47 -4.47
CA HIS A 12 -0.07 11.39 -3.80
C HIS A 12 0.14 12.85 -4.24
N GLU A 13 -0.95 13.55 -4.56
CA GLU A 13 -0.92 14.95 -5.01
C GLU A 13 -0.38 15.91 -3.93
N GLN A 14 -0.48 15.56 -2.65
CA GLN A 14 -0.04 16.41 -1.54
C GLN A 14 1.49 16.44 -1.30
N ASN A 15 2.32 16.21 -2.32
CA ASN A 15 3.80 16.24 -2.26
C ASN A 15 4.41 15.35 -1.17
N ASN A 16 3.82 14.19 -0.91
CA ASN A 16 4.32 13.17 0.02
C ASN A 16 4.27 11.78 -0.64
N SER A 17 4.81 11.69 -1.86
CA SER A 17 4.83 10.45 -2.61
C SER A 17 5.63 9.36 -1.88
N LEU A 18 5.07 8.16 -1.84
CA LEU A 18 5.77 6.97 -1.36
C LEU A 18 6.56 6.35 -2.52
N LEU A 19 7.47 5.43 -2.22
CA LEU A 19 8.42 4.87 -3.18
C LEU A 19 8.29 3.36 -3.38
N THR A 20 7.49 2.68 -2.55
CA THR A 20 7.45 1.22 -2.50
C THR A 20 6.07 0.64 -2.71
N CYS A 21 4.97 1.41 -2.56
CA CYS A 21 3.63 0.86 -2.51
C CYS A 21 3.19 0.23 -3.84
N VAL A 22 3.65 0.78 -4.97
CA VAL A 22 3.41 0.18 -6.29
C VAL A 22 4.16 -1.15 -6.43
N ASN A 23 5.43 -1.21 -5.99
CA ASN A 23 6.20 -2.45 -6.01
C ASN A 23 5.59 -3.50 -5.06
N ASP A 24 5.19 -3.07 -3.87
CA ASP A 24 4.52 -3.89 -2.89
C ASP A 24 3.25 -4.54 -3.46
N ALA A 25 2.41 -3.74 -4.14
CA ALA A 25 1.20 -4.24 -4.80
C ALA A 25 1.51 -5.21 -5.95
N ASN A 26 2.51 -4.91 -6.79
CA ASN A 26 2.88 -5.78 -7.91
C ASN A 26 3.44 -7.12 -7.42
N ASP A 27 4.36 -7.10 -6.46
CA ASP A 27 4.96 -8.33 -5.94
C ASP A 27 3.94 -9.17 -5.13
N MET A 28 3.00 -8.51 -4.42
CA MET A 28 1.90 -9.19 -3.76
C MET A 28 0.93 -9.82 -4.77
N HIS A 29 0.65 -9.13 -5.88
CA HIS A 29 -0.14 -9.69 -6.98
C HIS A 29 0.52 -10.97 -7.51
N ASP A 30 1.81 -10.92 -7.82
CA ASP A 30 2.54 -12.07 -8.36
C ASP A 30 2.55 -13.23 -7.36
N ALA A 31 2.82 -12.95 -6.08
CA ALA A 31 2.79 -13.93 -5.01
C ALA A 31 1.42 -14.64 -4.92
N LEU A 32 0.33 -13.88 -4.85
CA LEU A 32 -1.02 -14.42 -4.71
C LEU A 32 -1.45 -15.20 -5.96
N GLN A 33 -1.08 -14.74 -7.16
CA GLN A 33 -1.32 -15.49 -8.40
C GLN A 33 -0.61 -16.85 -8.38
N THR A 34 0.64 -16.92 -7.88
CA THR A 34 1.38 -18.20 -7.82
C THR A 34 0.69 -19.26 -6.96
N ILE A 35 -0.17 -18.85 -6.02
CA ILE A 35 -0.93 -19.76 -5.13
C ILE A 35 -2.43 -19.82 -5.49
N GLY A 36 -2.78 -19.38 -6.70
CA GLY A 36 -4.09 -19.62 -7.32
C GLY A 36 -5.17 -18.59 -7.00
N PHE A 37 -4.81 -17.38 -6.54
CA PHE A 37 -5.78 -16.28 -6.44
C PHE A 37 -6.09 -15.70 -7.82
N ASN A 38 -7.37 -15.37 -8.04
CA ASN A 38 -7.75 -14.39 -9.04
C ASN A 38 -7.56 -12.99 -8.43
N VAL A 39 -6.58 -12.23 -8.93
CA VAL A 39 -6.13 -10.98 -8.33
C VAL A 39 -6.55 -9.78 -9.18
N LEU A 40 -7.32 -8.87 -8.59
CA LEU A 40 -7.53 -7.51 -9.10
C LEU A 40 -6.46 -6.60 -8.50
N CYS A 41 -5.39 -6.30 -9.27
CA CYS A 41 -4.34 -5.38 -8.85
C CYS A 41 -4.57 -3.97 -9.42
N LYS A 42 -4.43 -2.95 -8.56
CA LYS A 42 -4.61 -1.54 -8.91
C LYS A 42 -3.53 -0.69 -8.25
N THR A 43 -3.02 0.30 -8.98
CA THR A 43 -1.94 1.17 -8.48
C THR A 43 -2.28 2.64 -8.69
N ASN A 44 -1.82 3.49 -7.77
CA ASN A 44 -2.01 4.95 -7.81
C ASN A 44 -3.46 5.38 -8.07
N GLN A 45 -4.40 4.74 -7.38
CA GLN A 45 -5.81 4.93 -7.59
C GLN A 45 -6.33 6.20 -6.91
N ARG A 46 -7.14 6.93 -7.67
CA ARG A 46 -7.98 8.01 -7.16
C ARG A 46 -9.18 7.43 -6.42
N LEU A 47 -9.90 8.26 -5.67
CA LEU A 47 -10.99 7.78 -4.80
C LEU A 47 -12.06 6.98 -5.55
N ASP A 48 -12.52 7.50 -6.70
CA ASP A 48 -13.61 6.85 -7.43
C ASP A 48 -13.18 5.51 -8.02
N ASP A 49 -11.94 5.41 -8.50
CA ASP A 49 -11.38 4.14 -8.98
C ASP A 49 -11.19 3.13 -7.84
N MET A 50 -10.77 3.58 -6.66
CA MET A 50 -10.68 2.73 -5.46
C MET A 50 -12.07 2.18 -5.08
N LYS A 51 -13.13 3.00 -5.15
CA LYS A 51 -14.51 2.56 -4.88
C LYS A 51 -14.97 1.52 -5.91
N ILE A 52 -14.76 1.79 -7.21
CA ILE A 52 -15.11 0.86 -8.29
C ILE A 52 -14.40 -0.48 -8.10
N ALA A 53 -13.09 -0.47 -7.83
CA ALA A 53 -12.32 -1.70 -7.61
C ALA A 53 -12.81 -2.48 -6.37
N THR A 54 -13.14 -1.75 -5.30
CA THR A 54 -13.68 -2.34 -4.07
C THR A 54 -15.05 -2.98 -4.31
N ASP A 55 -15.94 -2.28 -4.99
CA ASP A 55 -17.28 -2.78 -5.30
C ASP A 55 -17.21 -4.00 -6.22
N ALA A 56 -16.36 -3.96 -7.25
CA ALA A 56 -16.13 -5.11 -8.13
C ALA A 56 -15.59 -6.33 -7.38
N PHE A 57 -14.65 -6.12 -6.46
CA PHE A 57 -14.13 -7.18 -5.58
C PHE A 57 -15.24 -7.78 -4.70
N ILE A 58 -16.00 -6.94 -4.00
CA ILE A 58 -17.10 -7.38 -3.13
C ILE A 58 -18.17 -8.13 -3.93
N GLN A 59 -18.51 -7.68 -5.14
CA GLN A 59 -19.50 -8.33 -6.00
C GLN A 59 -19.07 -9.70 -6.49
N CYS A 60 -17.77 -9.91 -6.67
CA CYS A 60 -17.25 -11.19 -7.08
C CYS A 60 -17.36 -12.23 -5.96
N ILE A 61 -17.16 -11.87 -4.68
CA ILE A 61 -17.10 -12.84 -3.56
C ILE A 61 -18.41 -13.62 -3.43
N GLN A 62 -18.28 -14.95 -3.41
CA GLN A 62 -19.36 -15.89 -3.13
C GLN A 62 -19.20 -16.52 -1.73
N PRO A 63 -20.28 -17.04 -1.13
CA PRO A 63 -20.19 -17.76 0.13
C PRO A 63 -19.15 -18.89 0.07
N GLY A 64 -18.29 -18.98 1.09
CA GLY A 64 -17.23 -19.99 1.16
C GLY A 64 -15.93 -19.65 0.40
N ASP A 65 -15.86 -18.53 -0.34
CA ASP A 65 -14.61 -18.09 -0.97
C ASP A 65 -13.54 -17.69 0.05
N ILE A 66 -12.26 -17.75 -0.37
CA ILE A 66 -11.16 -17.07 0.31
C ILE A 66 -11.04 -15.68 -0.31
N ALA A 67 -11.31 -14.65 0.48
CA ALA A 67 -11.14 -13.25 0.11
C ALA A 67 -9.85 -12.69 0.71
N PHE A 68 -9.09 -11.94 -0.08
CA PHE A 68 -7.86 -11.29 0.35
C PHE A 68 -7.87 -9.82 -0.08
N PHE A 69 -7.78 -8.90 0.87
CA PHE A 69 -7.63 -7.48 0.58
C PHE A 69 -6.26 -7.02 1.06
N TYR A 70 -5.51 -6.36 0.18
CA TYR A 70 -4.22 -5.77 0.48
C TYR A 70 -4.21 -4.31 0.08
N PHE A 71 -3.75 -3.46 0.99
CA PHE A 71 -3.53 -2.04 0.71
C PHE A 71 -2.16 -1.60 1.23
N SER A 72 -1.36 -0.99 0.33
CA SER A 72 -0.12 -0.28 0.66
C SER A 72 -0.25 1.18 0.26
N GLY A 73 0.04 2.09 1.18
CA GLY A 73 -0.11 3.53 0.96
C GLY A 73 -0.28 4.34 2.23
N HIS A 74 -0.70 5.59 2.09
CA HIS A 74 -1.10 6.43 3.22
C HIS A 74 -2.47 5.98 3.75
N ALA A 75 -2.60 5.99 5.07
CA ALA A 75 -3.89 5.89 5.73
C ALA A 75 -3.91 6.75 6.98
N SER A 76 -5.09 7.19 7.40
CA SER A 76 -5.26 8.04 8.58
C SER A 76 -6.31 7.46 9.52
N GLN A 77 -6.13 7.69 10.81
CA GLN A 77 -7.09 7.35 11.84
C GLN A 77 -7.71 8.64 12.41
N VAL A 78 -9.04 8.68 12.48
CA VAL A 78 -9.81 9.75 13.14
C VAL A 78 -10.95 9.12 13.90
N ASP A 79 -11.05 9.43 15.20
CA ASP A 79 -12.13 8.97 16.08
C ASP A 79 -12.37 7.44 16.01
N GLY A 80 -11.30 6.65 15.90
CA GLY A 80 -11.37 5.18 15.85
C GLY A 80 -11.63 4.58 14.46
N ILE A 81 -11.78 5.40 13.43
CA ILE A 81 -12.07 4.96 12.06
C ILE A 81 -10.81 5.08 11.20
N ASN A 82 -10.56 4.06 10.36
CA ASN A 82 -9.40 3.97 9.48
C ASN A 82 -9.78 4.38 8.06
N TYR A 83 -9.07 5.36 7.53
CA TYR A 83 -9.30 5.96 6.23
C TYR A 83 -8.11 5.68 5.32
N LEU A 84 -8.31 4.94 4.23
CA LEU A 84 -7.28 4.65 3.23
C LEU A 84 -7.24 5.78 2.20
N THR A 85 -6.08 6.40 2.03
CA THR A 85 -5.92 7.63 1.27
C THR A 85 -5.75 7.36 -0.24
N PRO A 86 -6.58 7.96 -1.11
CA PRO A 86 -6.40 7.90 -2.56
C PRO A 86 -5.27 8.81 -3.02
N THR A 87 -4.86 8.74 -4.29
CA THR A 87 -3.81 9.63 -4.82
C THR A 87 -4.24 11.08 -5.03
N ASP A 88 -5.54 11.34 -5.23
CA ASP A 88 -6.13 12.69 -5.32
C ASP A 88 -6.49 13.27 -3.93
N ASP A 89 -5.53 13.18 -3.01
CA ASP A 89 -5.64 13.51 -1.59
C ASP A 89 -5.56 15.02 -1.28
N ARG A 90 -5.37 15.86 -2.29
CA ARG A 90 -5.27 17.31 -2.13
C ARG A 90 -6.50 17.88 -1.43
N GLY A 91 -6.26 18.62 -0.33
CA GLY A 91 -7.32 19.33 0.38
C GLY A 91 -8.28 18.42 1.17
N ILE A 92 -7.87 17.18 1.46
CA ILE A 92 -8.55 16.40 2.50
C ILE A 92 -8.44 17.19 3.82
N THR A 93 -9.49 17.15 4.64
CA THR A 93 -9.56 17.78 5.97
C THR A 93 -10.29 16.82 6.90
N LEU A 94 -10.27 17.05 8.22
CA LEU A 94 -11.11 16.26 9.14
C LEU A 94 -12.59 16.23 8.75
N ARG A 95 -13.11 17.34 8.20
CA ARG A 95 -14.52 17.44 7.83
C ARG A 95 -14.83 16.65 6.56
N THR A 96 -13.87 16.57 5.64
CA THR A 96 -14.06 15.95 4.32
C THR A 96 -13.54 14.52 4.22
N ILE A 97 -12.71 14.06 5.18
CA ILE A 97 -12.03 12.75 5.13
C ILE A 97 -12.99 11.61 4.84
N LYS A 98 -14.11 11.52 5.57
CA LYS A 98 -15.12 10.46 5.37
C LYS A 98 -15.73 10.38 3.96
N TYR A 99 -15.67 11.46 3.18
CA TYR A 99 -16.19 11.51 1.81
C TYR A 99 -15.08 11.45 0.76
N ARG A 100 -13.83 11.68 1.17
CA ARG A 100 -12.65 11.79 0.29
C ARG A 100 -11.67 10.62 0.41
N THR A 101 -12.00 9.60 1.18
CA THR A 101 -11.16 8.39 1.40
C THR A 101 -12.01 7.13 1.43
N LEU A 102 -11.40 5.96 1.31
CA LEU A 102 -12.08 4.70 1.63
C LEU A 102 -12.07 4.43 3.13
N ILE A 103 -13.18 3.93 3.67
CA ILE A 103 -13.30 3.54 5.07
C ILE A 103 -13.04 2.04 5.18
N ALA A 104 -11.94 1.64 5.85
CA ALA A 104 -11.55 0.22 5.94
C ALA A 104 -12.61 -0.60 6.68
N GLN A 105 -13.21 -0.07 7.76
CA GLN A 105 -14.26 -0.75 8.51
C GLN A 105 -15.51 -1.02 7.65
N LYS A 106 -15.87 -0.12 6.72
CA LYS A 106 -16.98 -0.33 5.79
C LYS A 106 -16.68 -1.48 4.83
N LEU A 107 -15.48 -1.52 4.25
CA LEU A 107 -15.04 -2.64 3.42
C LEU A 107 -15.15 -3.97 4.18
N ILE A 108 -14.71 -4.01 5.44
CA ILE A 108 -14.80 -5.21 6.27
C ILE A 108 -16.24 -5.65 6.46
N HIS A 109 -17.12 -4.70 6.78
CA HIS A 109 -18.54 -4.96 6.90
C HIS A 109 -19.13 -5.53 5.61
N ASP A 110 -18.91 -4.87 4.46
CA ASP A 110 -19.50 -5.27 3.18
C ASP A 110 -19.01 -6.65 2.71
N VAL A 111 -17.72 -6.94 2.87
CA VAL A 111 -17.16 -8.27 2.56
C VAL A 111 -17.74 -9.34 3.49
N SER A 112 -17.93 -9.05 4.78
CA SER A 112 -18.53 -10.01 5.72
C SER A 112 -19.95 -10.43 5.32
N GLN A 113 -20.72 -9.52 4.69
CA GLN A 113 -22.06 -9.83 4.19
C GLN A 113 -22.05 -10.85 3.04
N ARG A 114 -20.93 -11.00 2.33
CA ARG A 114 -20.75 -12.02 1.30
C ARG A 114 -20.45 -13.42 1.85
N ARG A 115 -20.24 -13.54 3.17
CA ARG A 115 -19.96 -14.81 3.88
C ARG A 115 -18.78 -15.60 3.29
N PRO A 116 -17.61 -14.98 3.06
CA PRO A 116 -16.42 -15.74 2.67
C PRO A 116 -16.09 -16.79 3.74
N GLY A 117 -15.55 -17.93 3.31
CA GLY A 117 -15.07 -18.96 4.23
C GLY A 117 -13.83 -18.50 5.01
N LEU A 118 -13.07 -17.59 4.43
CA LEU A 118 -11.94 -16.90 5.05
C LEU A 118 -11.78 -15.52 4.42
N PHE A 119 -11.64 -14.48 5.25
CA PHE A 119 -11.29 -13.14 4.80
C PHE A 119 -9.99 -12.67 5.44
N ILE A 120 -9.03 -12.27 4.62
CA ILE A 120 -7.75 -11.73 5.08
C ILE A 120 -7.63 -10.30 4.61
N ILE A 121 -7.27 -9.41 5.53
CA ILE A 121 -7.03 -8.00 5.28
C ILE A 121 -5.60 -7.69 5.71
N VAL A 122 -4.83 -7.10 4.81
CA VAL A 122 -3.47 -6.65 5.07
C VAL A 122 -3.39 -5.15 4.81
N LEU A 123 -3.07 -4.40 5.85
CA LEU A 123 -2.89 -2.95 5.79
C LEU A 123 -1.41 -2.62 6.00
N ASP A 124 -0.69 -2.47 4.89
CA ASP A 124 0.68 -1.98 4.86
C ASP A 124 0.69 -0.45 4.73
N CYS A 125 0.07 0.17 5.72
CA CYS A 125 -0.11 1.61 5.71
C CYS A 125 1.03 2.28 6.46
N CYS A 126 1.71 3.18 5.77
CA CYS A 126 2.54 4.16 6.44
C CYS A 126 1.63 5.18 7.10
N ARG A 127 1.82 5.39 8.40
CA ARG A 127 1.50 6.69 8.95
C ARG A 127 2.41 7.09 10.07
N THR A 128 3.36 7.95 9.73
CA THR A 128 3.90 8.94 10.65
C THR A 128 2.75 9.53 11.47
N GLY A 129 2.83 9.38 12.79
CA GLY A 129 2.45 10.51 13.61
C GLY A 129 3.11 11.75 13.07
N MET A 130 2.41 12.86 12.98
CA MET A 130 3.05 14.15 12.70
C MET A 130 3.90 14.55 13.92
N SER A 131 5.02 13.85 14.13
CA SER A 131 6.03 14.14 15.13
C SER A 131 7.22 14.85 14.49
N ASP A 132 7.38 16.09 14.93
CA ASP A 132 8.61 16.89 15.00
C ASP A 132 9.28 17.41 13.73
N ASP A 133 8.48 17.87 12.77
CA ASP A 133 8.75 19.20 12.19
C ASP A 133 7.45 20.03 12.24
N SER A 134 7.12 20.39 13.47
CA SER A 134 5.78 20.68 13.97
C SER A 134 5.39 22.15 13.86
N SER A 135 5.43 22.72 12.65
CA SER A 135 4.84 24.06 12.40
C SER A 135 3.95 24.15 11.15
N ASN A 136 4.28 23.44 10.06
CA ASN A 136 3.54 23.65 8.81
C ASN A 136 2.37 22.68 8.58
N VAL A 137 2.45 21.41 8.99
CA VAL A 137 1.38 20.43 8.70
C VAL A 137 0.27 20.47 9.76
N LYS A 138 0.58 20.83 11.03
CA LYS A 138 -0.42 20.99 12.12
C LYS A 138 -1.38 22.15 11.84
N SER A 139 -0.90 23.18 11.16
CA SER A 139 -1.70 24.34 10.74
C SER A 139 -2.53 24.05 9.47
N PHE A 140 -2.08 23.14 8.61
CA PHE A 140 -2.65 22.96 7.27
C PHE A 140 -4.03 22.26 7.24
N PHE A 141 -4.34 21.44 8.24
CA PHE A 141 -5.64 20.75 8.35
C PHE A 141 -6.50 21.27 9.53
N GLY A 142 -6.09 22.34 10.22
CA GLY A 142 -6.88 22.98 11.30
C GLY A 142 -7.22 22.06 12.49
N LEU A 143 -6.25 21.25 12.93
CA LEU A 143 -6.47 20.06 13.76
C LEU A 143 -6.03 20.23 15.22
N THR A 144 -6.90 19.89 16.17
CA THR A 144 -6.49 19.72 17.57
C THR A 144 -5.89 18.34 17.80
N SER A 145 -4.74 18.26 18.48
CA SER A 145 -3.93 17.05 18.72
C SER A 145 -4.66 15.86 19.37
N LYS A 146 -5.87 16.05 19.91
CA LYS A 146 -6.59 15.03 20.70
C LYS A 146 -7.37 14.01 19.86
N ARG A 147 -7.65 14.28 18.58
CA ARG A 147 -8.49 13.43 17.71
C ARG A 147 -7.73 12.60 16.67
N ILE A 148 -6.46 12.93 16.45
CA ILE A 148 -5.56 12.18 15.56
C ILE A 148 -4.56 11.45 16.43
N LYS A 149 -4.54 10.12 16.28
CA LYS A 149 -3.45 9.30 16.80
C LYS A 149 -2.53 8.90 15.66
N ASP A 150 -1.32 8.50 16.04
CA ASP A 150 -0.34 7.92 15.13
C ASP A 150 -0.86 6.55 14.66
N GLY A 151 -0.44 6.02 13.52
CA GLY A 151 -0.90 4.67 13.09
C GLY A 151 -2.41 4.49 12.84
N LEU A 152 -2.85 3.23 12.81
CA LEU A 152 -4.24 2.83 12.56
C LEU A 152 -4.94 2.38 13.84
N ALA A 153 -6.27 2.59 13.90
CA ALA A 153 -7.09 2.05 14.98
C ALA A 153 -7.20 0.52 14.84
N PRO A 154 -7.24 -0.22 15.96
CA PRO A 154 -7.56 -1.63 15.89
C PRO A 154 -9.01 -1.79 15.43
N MET A 155 -9.22 -2.63 14.42
CA MET A 155 -10.55 -3.02 13.95
C MET A 155 -10.92 -4.39 14.50
N GLN A 156 -12.20 -4.57 14.84
CA GLN A 156 -12.75 -5.88 15.18
C GLN A 156 -12.81 -6.76 13.94
N ALA A 157 -12.21 -7.96 14.02
CA ALA A 157 -12.34 -8.98 12.99
C ALA A 157 -13.71 -9.68 13.12
N PRO A 158 -14.56 -9.70 12.08
CA PRO A 158 -15.73 -10.59 12.01
C PRO A 158 -15.32 -12.06 12.06
N PRO A 159 -16.25 -13.00 12.25
CA PRO A 159 -15.96 -14.43 12.13
C PRO A 159 -15.26 -14.77 10.81
N SER A 160 -14.35 -15.74 10.85
CA SER A 160 -13.53 -16.17 9.72
C SER A 160 -12.67 -15.05 9.11
N THR A 161 -12.26 -14.06 9.92
CA THR A 161 -11.48 -12.92 9.44
C THR A 161 -10.13 -12.81 10.14
N THR A 162 -9.09 -12.51 9.38
CA THR A 162 -7.76 -12.12 9.86
C THR A 162 -7.41 -10.73 9.36
N ILE A 163 -7.03 -9.82 10.27
CA ILE A 163 -6.58 -8.48 9.96
C ILE A 163 -5.13 -8.34 10.41
N SER A 164 -4.23 -8.07 9.47
CA SER A 164 -2.83 -7.77 9.76
C SER A 164 -2.49 -6.33 9.40
N TYR A 165 -1.77 -5.68 10.31
CA TYR A 165 -1.30 -4.32 10.20
C TYR A 165 0.22 -4.33 10.18
N ALA A 166 0.82 -3.53 9.29
CA ALA A 166 2.27 -3.43 9.20
C ALA A 166 2.92 -2.83 10.45
N CYS A 167 2.18 -2.09 11.28
CA CYS A 167 2.61 -1.64 12.60
C CYS A 167 1.49 -1.79 13.64
N ALA A 168 1.84 -1.61 14.91
CA ALA A 168 0.90 -1.74 16.00
C ALA A 168 -0.15 -0.63 15.93
N PRO A 169 -1.35 -0.85 16.50
CA PRO A 169 -2.32 0.20 16.61
C PRO A 169 -1.72 1.39 17.34
N ASP A 170 -2.10 2.58 16.92
CA ASP A 170 -1.55 3.82 17.44
C ASP A 170 -0.02 4.02 17.15
N GLN A 171 0.61 3.24 16.24
CA GLN A 171 2.02 3.35 15.84
C GLN A 171 2.26 3.45 14.32
N ALA A 172 3.31 4.18 13.93
CA ALA A 172 3.73 4.36 12.54
C ALA A 172 4.55 3.18 12.00
N SER A 173 4.31 2.74 10.75
CA SER A 173 5.28 1.90 10.03
C SER A 173 6.40 2.75 9.42
N LEU A 174 7.55 2.12 9.12
CA LEU A 174 8.65 2.80 8.46
C LEU A 174 8.32 2.97 6.98
N ALA A 175 8.44 4.21 6.49
CA ALA A 175 8.40 4.48 5.06
C ALA A 175 9.57 3.76 4.37
N GLY A 176 9.29 3.16 3.22
CA GLY A 176 10.32 2.60 2.35
C GLY A 176 11.28 3.70 1.88
N SER A 177 12.57 3.39 1.88
CA SER A 177 13.58 4.30 1.30
C SER A 177 13.73 4.07 -0.20
N SER A 178 14.28 5.05 -0.93
CA SER A 178 14.60 4.90 -2.37
C SER A 178 15.59 3.76 -2.67
N LYS A 179 16.26 3.21 -1.65
CA LYS A 179 17.18 2.08 -1.76
C LYS A 179 16.47 0.72 -1.62
N GLN A 180 15.21 0.70 -1.22
CA GLN A 180 14.45 -0.52 -0.98
C GLN A 180 13.41 -0.70 -2.08
N HIS A 181 13.21 -1.95 -2.50
CA HIS A 181 12.20 -2.27 -3.50
C HIS A 181 10.79 -2.26 -2.89
N ASN A 182 10.66 -2.89 -1.72
CA ASN A 182 9.41 -3.06 -0.99
C ASN A 182 9.51 -2.40 0.40
N SER A 183 8.36 -2.16 1.02
CA SER A 183 8.29 -1.88 2.45
C SER A 183 8.91 -3.03 3.26
N ALA A 184 9.31 -2.75 4.51
CA ALA A 184 9.82 -3.80 5.41
C ALA A 184 8.80 -4.94 5.55
N TYR A 185 7.55 -4.57 5.80
CA TYR A 185 6.48 -5.52 6.07
C TYR A 185 6.17 -6.39 4.86
N THR A 186 5.95 -5.78 3.70
CA THR A 186 5.65 -6.53 2.47
C THR A 186 6.84 -7.39 2.07
N CYS A 187 8.06 -6.89 2.20
CA CYS A 187 9.22 -7.72 1.92
C CYS A 187 9.23 -9.02 2.74
N PHE A 188 9.03 -8.97 4.06
CA PHE A 188 9.00 -10.22 4.84
C PHE A 188 7.73 -11.04 4.61
N LEU A 189 6.58 -10.40 4.37
CA LEU A 189 5.32 -11.12 4.11
C LEU A 189 5.43 -12.01 2.87
N LEU A 190 6.05 -11.50 1.80
CA LEU A 190 6.29 -12.25 0.57
C LEU A 190 7.16 -13.50 0.78
N SER A 191 7.85 -13.64 1.92
CA SER A 191 8.67 -14.83 2.25
C SER A 191 7.84 -16.00 2.74
N TYR A 192 6.64 -15.70 3.24
CA TYR A 192 5.83 -16.64 3.98
C TYR A 192 4.45 -16.86 3.35
N ILE A 193 3.92 -15.85 2.64
CA ILE A 193 2.54 -15.87 2.11
C ILE A 193 2.29 -17.00 1.09
N VAL A 194 3.33 -17.46 0.39
CA VAL A 194 3.26 -18.54 -0.59
C VAL A 194 3.53 -19.93 0.00
N LEU A 195 3.80 -20.03 1.31
CA LEU A 195 4.11 -21.30 1.95
C LEU A 195 2.85 -22.01 2.47
N PRO A 196 2.80 -23.35 2.46
CA PRO A 196 1.67 -24.15 2.95
C PRO A 196 1.63 -24.21 4.47
N MET A 197 1.37 -23.07 5.11
CA MET A 197 1.25 -22.97 6.57
C MET A 197 0.04 -22.15 6.98
N ASP A 198 -0.32 -22.31 8.25
CA ASP A 198 -1.39 -21.55 8.88
C ASP A 198 -1.13 -20.03 8.72
N ILE A 199 -2.14 -19.29 8.30
CA ILE A 199 -2.07 -17.85 8.04
C ILE A 199 -1.63 -17.06 9.28
N LYS A 200 -1.98 -17.51 10.49
CA LYS A 200 -1.48 -16.93 11.74
C LYS A 200 0.04 -17.08 11.83
N LYS A 201 0.58 -18.25 11.46
CA LYS A 201 2.04 -18.49 11.44
C LYS A 201 2.73 -17.64 10.37
N VAL A 202 2.12 -17.45 9.20
CA VAL A 202 2.61 -16.53 8.16
C VAL A 202 2.82 -15.13 8.74
N PHE A 203 1.79 -14.57 9.36
CA PHE A 203 1.86 -13.22 9.93
C PHE A 203 2.77 -13.12 11.15
N GLN A 204 2.83 -14.16 12.00
CA GLN A 204 3.76 -14.20 13.13
C GLN A 204 5.23 -14.20 12.68
N ARG A 205 5.60 -15.00 11.67
CA ARG A 205 6.96 -15.02 11.11
C ARG A 205 7.31 -13.68 10.45
N THR A 206 6.36 -13.11 9.72
CA THR A 206 6.49 -11.76 9.16
C THR A 206 6.78 -10.74 10.26
N ALA A 207 6.03 -10.76 11.36
CA ALA A 207 6.22 -9.84 12.47
C ALA A 207 7.61 -9.96 13.13
N ILE A 208 8.10 -11.19 13.33
CA ILE A 208 9.42 -11.45 13.90
C ILE A 208 10.52 -10.82 13.04
N ASP A 209 10.48 -11.05 11.72
CA ASP A 209 11.54 -10.55 10.83
C ASP A 209 11.46 -9.03 10.60
N VAL A 210 10.25 -8.46 10.59
CA VAL A 210 10.07 -7.01 10.56
C VAL A 210 10.66 -6.38 11.82
N GLN A 211 10.33 -6.89 13.01
CA GLN A 211 10.90 -6.37 14.26
C GLN A 211 12.43 -6.48 14.26
N LYS A 212 12.97 -7.64 13.86
CA LYS A 212 14.42 -7.86 13.81
C LYS A 212 15.13 -6.90 12.84
N SER A 213 14.61 -6.78 11.61
CA SER A 213 15.21 -5.94 10.56
C SER A 213 15.09 -4.44 10.82
N THR A 214 14.07 -4.04 11.57
CA THR A 214 13.79 -2.64 11.93
C THR A 214 14.28 -2.28 13.33
N ARG A 215 14.98 -3.17 14.04
CA ARG A 215 15.40 -2.98 15.45
C ARG A 215 14.23 -2.58 16.36
N SER A 216 13.09 -3.23 16.16
CA SER A 216 11.82 -2.98 16.86
C SER A 216 11.22 -1.58 16.65
N MET A 217 11.71 -0.81 15.67
CA MET A 217 11.08 0.46 15.27
C MET A 217 9.71 0.24 14.62
N GLN A 218 9.48 -0.94 14.04
CA GLN A 218 8.20 -1.33 13.47
C GLN A 218 7.76 -2.67 14.08
N ILE A 219 6.56 -2.69 14.67
CA ILE A 219 6.01 -3.85 15.37
C ILE A 219 4.69 -4.22 14.70
N PRO A 220 4.64 -5.19 13.78
CA PRO A 220 3.38 -5.57 13.15
C PRO A 220 2.35 -6.10 14.16
N TYR A 221 1.08 -5.85 13.88
CA TYR A 221 -0.04 -6.30 14.72
C TYR A 221 -1.00 -7.18 13.95
N LEU A 222 -1.63 -8.10 14.67
CA LEU A 222 -2.49 -9.14 14.11
C LEU A 222 -3.74 -9.30 14.96
N ASN A 223 -4.90 -9.19 14.33
CA ASN A 223 -6.20 -9.55 14.89
C ASN A 223 -6.76 -10.76 14.13
N VAL A 224 -6.96 -11.89 14.83
CA VAL A 224 -7.46 -13.13 14.23
C VAL A 224 -8.77 -13.52 14.90
N ASN A 225 -9.81 -13.73 14.10
CA ASN A 225 -11.07 -14.31 14.52
C ASN A 225 -11.43 -15.50 13.62
N CYS A 226 -10.63 -16.56 13.72
CA CYS A 226 -10.82 -17.83 13.05
C CYS A 226 -10.91 -18.94 14.12
N TYR A 227 -11.89 -19.83 14.01
CA TYR A 227 -12.12 -20.90 14.99
C TYR A 227 -11.09 -22.04 14.91
N GLY A 228 -10.28 -22.09 13.86
CA GLY A 228 -9.24 -23.10 13.67
C GLY A 228 -8.18 -22.65 12.68
N PRO A 229 -7.24 -23.55 12.32
CA PRO A 229 -6.21 -23.26 11.34
C PRO A 229 -6.81 -22.84 10.00
N ALA A 230 -6.25 -21.79 9.40
CA ALA A 230 -6.68 -21.27 8.12
C ALA A 230 -5.49 -21.24 7.14
N TYR A 231 -5.69 -21.78 5.94
CA TYR A 231 -4.66 -21.91 4.91
C TYR A 231 -5.11 -21.22 3.63
N ILE A 232 -4.21 -20.44 3.02
CA ILE A 232 -4.44 -19.84 1.69
C ILE A 232 -3.71 -20.57 0.58
N VAL A 233 -2.76 -21.43 0.94
CA VAL A 233 -2.07 -22.36 0.04
C VAL A 233 -2.64 -23.74 0.34
N ASP A 234 -3.35 -24.30 -0.63
CA ASP A 234 -3.89 -25.65 -0.52
C ASP A 234 -2.78 -26.69 -0.78
N SER A 235 -3.07 -27.95 -0.43
CA SER A 235 -2.12 -29.06 -0.59
C SER A 235 -1.70 -29.30 -2.04
N PHE A 236 -2.54 -28.94 -3.01
CA PHE A 236 -2.20 -29.00 -4.43
C PHE A 236 -1.15 -27.95 -4.79
N MET A 237 -1.29 -26.72 -4.29
CA MET A 237 -0.35 -25.62 -4.52
C MET A 237 0.92 -25.72 -3.67
N ALA A 238 0.94 -26.54 -2.62
CA ALA A 238 2.10 -26.71 -1.72
C ALA A 238 3.39 -27.13 -2.45
N ASN A 239 3.26 -27.87 -3.56
CA ASN A 239 4.39 -28.32 -4.39
C ASN A 239 4.52 -27.52 -5.70
N ASN A 240 3.83 -26.39 -5.83
CA ASN A 240 3.86 -25.59 -7.06
C ASN A 240 5.27 -25.05 -7.33
N PRO A 241 5.95 -25.44 -8.43
CA PRO A 241 7.26 -24.91 -8.79
C PRO A 241 7.25 -23.38 -8.95
N ALA A 242 6.11 -22.79 -9.31
CA ALA A 242 5.98 -21.33 -9.43
C ALA A 242 6.21 -20.63 -8.08
N ALA A 243 5.72 -21.19 -6.97
CA ALA A 243 5.93 -20.63 -5.63
C ALA A 243 7.42 -20.73 -5.21
N GLN A 244 8.08 -21.85 -5.53
CA GLN A 244 9.53 -21.98 -5.29
C GLN A 244 10.34 -21.00 -6.15
N ASN A 245 10.01 -20.91 -7.44
CA ASN A 245 10.66 -19.98 -8.37
C ASN A 245 10.40 -18.52 -7.99
N PHE A 246 9.24 -18.21 -7.41
CA PHE A 246 8.94 -16.90 -6.85
C PHE A 246 9.92 -16.60 -5.70
N LEU A 247 9.99 -17.48 -4.69
CA LEU A 247 10.89 -17.31 -3.54
C LEU A 247 12.37 -17.18 -3.94
N GLN A 248 12.83 -17.92 -4.94
CA GLN A 248 14.22 -17.86 -5.42
C GLN A 248 14.56 -16.56 -6.15
N ARG A 249 13.59 -15.95 -6.85
CA ARG A 249 13.82 -14.73 -7.64
C ARG A 249 13.59 -13.44 -6.85
N ARG A 250 13.06 -13.56 -5.64
CA ARG A 250 12.80 -12.41 -4.78
C ARG A 250 14.06 -11.67 -4.42
N ARG A 251 13.93 -10.35 -4.36
CA ARG A 251 15.00 -9.48 -3.85
C ARG A 251 15.13 -9.67 -2.33
N PRO A 252 16.37 -9.74 -1.79
CA PRO A 252 16.56 -9.77 -0.35
C PRO A 252 15.96 -8.54 0.32
N CYS A 253 15.38 -8.74 1.51
CA CYS A 253 14.89 -7.62 2.30
C CYS A 253 16.07 -6.78 2.81
N GLY A 254 16.03 -5.49 2.49
CA GLY A 254 17.07 -4.54 2.87
C GLY A 254 17.07 -4.27 4.37
N TYR A 255 18.24 -3.95 4.90
CA TYR A 255 18.41 -3.51 6.28
C TYR A 255 17.85 -2.10 6.49
N TYR A 256 17.12 -1.87 7.59
CA TYR A 256 16.68 -0.53 7.98
C TYR A 256 17.67 0.05 9.02
N PRO A 257 18.43 1.10 8.68
CA PRO A 257 19.41 1.69 9.58
C PRO A 257 18.74 2.34 10.80
N SER A 258 19.42 2.37 11.95
CA SER A 258 18.91 3.04 13.16
C SER A 258 18.73 4.55 12.95
N SER A 259 18.01 5.21 13.86
CA SER A 259 17.91 6.68 13.92
C SER A 259 19.28 7.37 13.90
N ASP A 260 20.26 6.79 14.59
CA ASP A 260 21.63 7.34 14.68
C ASP A 260 22.42 7.12 13.37
N GLU A 261 22.27 5.96 12.73
CA GLU A 261 22.88 5.68 11.42
C GLU A 261 22.28 6.54 10.30
N ARG A 262 21.01 6.93 10.43
CA ARG A 262 20.37 7.89 9.53
C ARG A 262 20.92 9.32 9.71
N ARG A 263 21.27 9.71 10.94
CA ARG A 263 21.86 11.04 11.25
C ARG A 263 23.33 11.13 10.85
N HIS A 264 24.10 10.06 11.02
CA HIS A 264 25.55 10.07 10.80
C HIS A 264 25.98 9.56 9.41
N GLY A 265 25.04 9.18 8.56
CA GLY A 265 25.33 8.56 7.28
C GLY A 265 25.80 7.11 7.45
N ILE A 266 25.23 6.21 6.66
CA ILE A 266 25.60 4.79 6.70
C ILE A 266 27.04 4.64 6.18
N PRO A 267 27.97 3.99 6.89
CA PRO A 267 29.25 3.60 6.32
C PRO A 267 29.00 2.71 5.10
N ASN A 268 29.63 3.01 3.97
CA ASN A 268 29.50 2.23 2.74
C ASN A 268 29.98 0.77 2.94
N HIS A 269 29.14 -0.11 3.46
CA HIS A 269 29.31 -1.54 3.28
C HIS A 269 28.84 -1.88 1.87
N GLN A 270 29.79 -1.92 0.95
CA GLN A 270 29.58 -2.52 -0.37
C GLN A 270 29.10 -3.96 -0.16
N TYR A 271 27.83 -4.23 -0.48
CA TYR A 271 27.34 -5.58 -0.71
C TYR A 271 28.12 -6.15 -1.90
N ARG A 272 29.20 -6.86 -1.60
CA ARG A 272 29.98 -7.60 -2.57
C ARG A 272 29.15 -8.81 -2.98
N THR A 273 28.44 -8.70 -4.09
CA THR A 273 27.80 -9.86 -4.74
C THR A 273 28.90 -10.76 -5.26
N ASN A 274 29.22 -11.83 -4.52
CA ASN A 274 30.11 -12.88 -4.99
C ASN A 274 29.40 -13.67 -6.08
N ASN A 275 29.58 -13.26 -7.33
CA ASN A 275 29.13 -14.00 -8.49
C ASN A 275 30.32 -14.15 -9.46
N SER A 276 31.23 -15.07 -9.14
CA SER A 276 32.17 -15.66 -10.11
C SER A 276 33.11 -16.65 -9.43
N GLN A 277 32.85 -17.95 -9.59
CA GLN A 277 33.94 -18.93 -9.68
C GLN A 277 33.48 -20.11 -10.55
N CYS A 278 33.53 -19.89 -11.86
CA CYS A 278 33.69 -20.95 -12.84
C CYS A 278 34.89 -20.61 -13.74
N ARG A 279 35.93 -21.44 -13.59
CA ARG A 279 37.00 -21.80 -14.56
C ARG A 279 38.15 -20.82 -14.88
N ARG A 280 39.31 -21.16 -14.30
CA ARG A 280 40.64 -21.49 -14.87
C ARG A 280 41.26 -20.62 -15.98
N ASN A 281 42.54 -20.29 -15.72
CA ASN A 281 43.70 -20.10 -16.63
C ASN A 281 43.61 -18.87 -17.55
N THR A 282 44.60 -17.98 -17.71
CA THR A 282 46.07 -18.08 -17.70
C THR A 282 46.70 -16.68 -17.43
N GLN A 283 47.70 -16.63 -16.54
CA GLN A 283 49.05 -16.08 -16.72
C GLN A 283 49.32 -14.66 -17.31
N PHE A 284 50.21 -13.94 -16.58
CA PHE A 284 51.19 -12.90 -16.95
C PHE A 284 50.85 -11.40 -16.85
N GLY A 285 51.68 -10.69 -16.06
CA GLY A 285 52.28 -9.41 -16.46
C GLY A 285 51.86 -8.14 -15.69
N MET A 286 52.60 -7.78 -14.64
CA MET A 286 52.72 -6.42 -14.08
C MET A 286 53.97 -5.71 -14.68
N PRO A 287 54.31 -4.44 -14.38
CA PRO A 287 53.53 -3.19 -14.27
C PRO A 287 54.24 -1.96 -14.91
N LYS A 288 53.64 -0.75 -14.86
CA LYS A 288 54.18 0.52 -14.28
C LYS A 288 53.75 1.82 -14.99
N ASN A 289 53.30 2.76 -14.14
CA ASN A 289 53.54 4.22 -14.07
C ASN A 289 53.26 5.12 -15.28
N TYR A 290 52.52 6.22 -15.09
CA TYR A 290 53.00 7.57 -15.42
C TYR A 290 52.25 8.68 -14.66
N HIS A 291 53.01 9.69 -14.26
CA HIS A 291 52.64 10.88 -13.50
C HIS A 291 51.82 11.91 -14.29
N SER A 292 51.00 12.68 -13.57
CA SER A 292 50.50 14.02 -13.94
C SER A 292 51.63 15.06 -13.78
N PRO A 293 51.67 16.24 -14.45
CA PRO A 293 50.77 17.36 -14.06
C PRO A 293 50.49 18.43 -15.16
N ASN A 294 49.41 19.21 -15.02
CA ASN A 294 49.46 20.66 -14.74
C ASN A 294 48.16 21.43 -15.06
N LYS A 295 47.97 22.46 -14.22
CA LYS A 295 46.92 23.48 -14.14
C LYS A 295 46.83 24.40 -15.36
N MET A 296 45.63 24.93 -15.65
CA MET A 296 45.41 26.37 -15.89
C MET A 296 43.93 26.77 -15.77
N LEU A 297 43.71 28.05 -15.49
CA LEU A 297 42.56 28.71 -14.86
C LEU A 297 41.80 29.61 -15.87
N VAL A 298 40.44 29.59 -15.82
CA VAL A 298 39.38 30.61 -16.16
C VAL A 298 39.30 31.26 -17.57
N PRO A 299 38.19 31.94 -18.00
CA PRO A 299 36.83 32.09 -17.42
C PRO A 299 35.60 32.02 -18.38
N ASN A 300 34.43 31.93 -17.71
CA ASN A 300 33.03 32.25 -18.07
C ASN A 300 32.67 32.96 -19.40
N ILE A 301 31.68 32.40 -20.12
CA ILE A 301 30.70 33.18 -20.92
C ILE A 301 29.28 32.64 -20.69
N ARG A 302 28.41 33.51 -20.15
CA ARG A 302 26.95 33.34 -20.07
C ARG A 302 26.35 33.58 -21.46
N ARG A 303 25.44 32.71 -21.92
CA ARG A 303 24.41 33.08 -22.90
C ARG A 303 23.04 32.58 -22.44
N ARG A 304 22.17 33.55 -22.15
CA ARG A 304 20.72 33.38 -22.02
C ARG A 304 20.16 33.04 -23.40
N ILE A 305 19.29 32.04 -23.48
CA ILE A 305 18.40 31.82 -24.61
C ILE A 305 16.98 32.03 -24.08
N VAL A 306 16.27 32.96 -24.72
CA VAL A 306 14.86 33.29 -24.52
C VAL A 306 14.04 32.45 -25.51
N PRO A 307 12.90 31.83 -25.13
CA PRO A 307 12.03 31.13 -26.08
C PRO A 307 11.06 32.10 -26.78
N PRO A 308 10.62 31.83 -28.03
CA PRO A 308 9.61 32.65 -28.69
C PRO A 308 8.19 32.22 -28.32
N ASP A 309 7.31 33.21 -28.37
CA ASP A 309 5.89 33.23 -28.00
C ASP A 309 4.99 32.31 -28.86
N PHE A 310 3.97 31.75 -28.20
CA PHE A 310 2.77 31.17 -28.83
C PHE A 310 1.58 32.12 -28.66
N PRO A 311 0.83 32.49 -29.72
CA PRO A 311 -0.37 33.31 -29.57
C PRO A 311 -1.60 32.49 -29.15
N LEU A 312 -2.33 33.04 -28.19
CA LEU A 312 -3.67 32.66 -27.76
C LEU A 312 -4.69 32.91 -28.89
N VAL A 313 -5.53 31.94 -29.19
CA VAL A 313 -6.79 32.15 -29.93
C VAL A 313 -7.96 32.02 -28.97
N ALA A 314 -8.75 33.07 -28.93
CA ALA A 314 -9.92 33.23 -28.11
C ALA A 314 -11.18 32.58 -28.72
N SER A 315 -12.05 32.14 -27.82
CA SER A 315 -13.51 32.30 -27.84
C SER A 315 -14.30 31.95 -29.11
N HIS A 316 -15.19 30.96 -29.01
CA HIS A 316 -16.54 31.08 -29.58
C HIS A 316 -17.58 30.51 -28.61
N LYS A 317 -18.35 31.42 -28.00
CA LYS A 317 -19.65 31.14 -27.41
C LYS A 317 -20.63 30.82 -28.54
N ARG A 318 -21.45 29.78 -28.39
CA ARG A 318 -22.78 29.75 -29.01
C ARG A 318 -23.81 29.38 -27.96
N HIS A 319 -24.67 30.37 -27.70
CA HIS A 319 -25.99 30.20 -27.11
C HIS A 319 -26.85 29.32 -28.03
N HIS A 320 -27.60 28.39 -27.45
CA HIS A 320 -28.97 28.15 -27.88
C HIS A 320 -29.82 27.79 -26.67
N ALA A 321 -30.96 28.47 -26.60
CA ALA A 321 -31.91 28.45 -25.53
C ALA A 321 -33.09 27.52 -25.87
N LEU A 322 -33.80 27.14 -24.79
CA LEU A 322 -35.23 26.80 -24.71
C LEU A 322 -35.72 25.49 -25.35
N LYS A 323 -36.24 24.60 -24.48
CA LYS A 323 -37.66 24.24 -24.50
C LYS A 323 -38.09 23.58 -23.18
N ASP A 324 -39.04 24.24 -22.53
CA ASP A 324 -39.94 23.70 -21.51
C ASP A 324 -40.70 22.48 -22.05
N SER A 325 -40.91 21.47 -21.21
CA SER A 325 -42.22 20.82 -21.12
C SER A 325 -42.46 20.27 -19.71
N ARG A 326 -43.55 20.75 -19.12
CA ARG A 326 -44.21 20.24 -17.93
C ARG A 326 -44.89 18.92 -18.28
N TYR A 327 -44.78 17.88 -17.45
CA TYR A 327 -45.88 16.92 -17.31
C TYR A 327 -45.91 16.23 -15.93
N GLN A 328 -46.91 16.67 -15.16
CA GLN A 328 -47.79 15.98 -14.21
C GLN A 328 -47.26 15.01 -13.13
N ARG A 329 -47.58 15.43 -11.90
CA ARG A 329 -47.91 14.61 -10.72
C ARG A 329 -49.05 13.63 -11.03
N THR A 330 -48.94 12.40 -10.53
CA THR A 330 -50.09 11.62 -10.08
C THR A 330 -49.78 10.99 -8.72
N ASN A 331 -50.60 11.38 -7.74
CA ASN A 331 -50.76 10.70 -6.46
C ASN A 331 -51.42 9.33 -6.69
N LEU A 332 -50.96 8.30 -5.99
CA LEU A 332 -51.80 7.15 -5.62
C LEU A 332 -51.55 6.79 -4.16
N THR A 333 -52.62 6.93 -3.39
CA THR A 333 -52.79 6.61 -1.98
C THR A 333 -53.35 5.19 -1.81
N SER A 334 -53.11 4.64 -0.61
CA SER A 334 -53.78 3.47 0.01
C SER A 334 -53.22 2.10 -0.44
N SER A 335 -53.11 1.07 0.38
CA SER A 335 -53.76 0.74 1.65
C SER A 335 -52.94 -0.24 2.50
N PHE A 336 -53.17 -0.16 3.80
CA PHE A 336 -53.00 -1.15 4.87
C PHE A 336 -52.90 -2.62 4.44
N ASN A 337 -51.98 -3.39 5.07
CA ASN A 337 -52.43 -4.56 5.81
C ASN A 337 -51.48 -4.97 6.94
N THR A 338 -52.08 -5.14 8.10
CA THR A 338 -51.55 -5.63 9.36
C THR A 338 -51.51 -7.16 9.32
N PHE A 339 -50.44 -7.82 9.75
CA PHE A 339 -50.52 -9.22 10.16
C PHE A 339 -49.75 -9.46 11.46
N ARG A 340 -50.51 -9.89 12.47
CA ARG A 340 -50.10 -10.27 13.81
C ARG A 340 -50.14 -11.80 13.88
N ILE A 341 -49.05 -12.39 14.38
CA ILE A 341 -48.92 -13.52 15.31
C ILE A 341 -49.78 -14.78 15.07
N TYR A 342 -49.09 -15.91 14.89
CA TYR A 342 -49.25 -17.09 15.74
C TYR A 342 -47.88 -17.52 16.27
#